data_AF-A0A3M7B6U0-F1
#
_entry.id   AF-A0A3M7B6U0-F1
#
_cell.length_a   1.000
_cell.length_b   1.000
_cell.length_c   1.000
_cell.angle_alpha   90.00
_cell.angle_beta   90.00
_cell.angle_gamma   90.00
#
_symmetry.space_group_name_H-M   'P 1'
#
loop_
_entity.id
_entity.type
_entity.pdbx_description
1 polymer ?
#
loop_
_entity_poly.entity_id
_entity_poly.type
_entity_poly.pdbx_seq_one_letter_code
_entity_poly.pdbx_strand_id
1 'polypeptide(L)'
;MATTNPANLPGTPVDPAQAQGAQIPLQSFRIPDFPHEARGLKALTLTCDIKVDEYQSLLSQNYTVPALPTGIESLTLELFSLGYPPGFLTELAKKLPNLKSVVVYSQLFAGITNESQKDAVEFFKRLPMLRALHFLDVFAKPGFFKDAAPWLKYNTSETPGEARRGLMFVEVNYTFRHEDEDFMGKIQATELPLLVGPGLISVSFNVSPPEKTEDDEQDPSTLQEAGSKEGVMAFNKTLSADLEDALTDEESYPRGLRALNSTLYTMTLEQLTKTLKTQKNLLVLNTTLEVGPGEATKKQLMKALESCKSVEQVEIVANPSLEFFMATSPFVCITSLLSLINIGSTTALNAILALTVVSLLCSYMIVISLVILRRVRGQSLPSRRFNLGRLGLPINILAMCYLMPIFVFAFFPVTSTVTPESMNWAIVMFGGIMGFALVWYFIWGHKVYVPPVALVKRQEYED
;
A
#
# COMPACT_ATOMS: atom_id res chain seq x y z
N MET A 1 25.84 8.54 -16.13
CA MET A 1 26.78 7.81 -17.02
C MET A 1 27.82 7.08 -16.18
N ALA A 2 27.66 5.78 -15.96
CA ALA A 2 28.71 4.97 -15.33
C ALA A 2 29.83 4.72 -16.35
N THR A 3 31.06 5.08 -15.99
CA THR A 3 32.22 4.88 -16.88
C THR A 3 32.69 3.44 -16.76
N THR A 4 32.88 2.75 -17.89
CA THR A 4 33.46 1.39 -17.94
C THR A 4 34.99 1.40 -17.84
N ASN A 5 35.59 2.55 -17.49
CA ASN A 5 37.03 2.70 -17.36
C ASN A 5 37.45 2.43 -15.90
N PRO A 6 38.19 1.33 -15.61
CA PRO A 6 38.59 0.96 -14.26
C PRO A 6 39.49 2.00 -13.57
N ALA A 7 40.02 2.98 -14.31
CA ALA A 7 40.80 4.10 -13.76
C ALA A 7 39.94 5.23 -13.14
N ASN A 8 38.62 5.25 -13.38
CA ASN A 8 37.73 6.35 -12.99
C ASN A 8 36.58 5.89 -12.06
N LEU A 9 36.81 4.88 -11.22
CA LEU A 9 35.87 4.52 -10.16
C LEU A 9 36.00 5.53 -8.99
N PRO A 10 34.89 6.09 -8.47
CA PRO A 10 34.93 6.98 -7.32
C PRO A 10 35.20 6.15 -6.04
N GLY A 11 36.46 6.14 -5.59
CA GLY A 11 36.89 5.53 -4.34
C GLY A 11 38.29 4.93 -4.43
N THR A 12 39.06 4.96 -3.33
CA THR A 12 40.29 4.16 -3.23
C THR A 12 39.91 2.66 -3.28
N PRO A 13 40.60 1.82 -4.07
CA PRO A 13 40.34 0.39 -4.07
C PRO A 13 40.49 -0.14 -2.65
N VAL A 14 39.42 -0.72 -2.10
CA VAL A 14 39.47 -1.38 -0.79
C VAL A 14 40.43 -2.56 -0.92
N ASP A 15 41.36 -2.69 0.02
CA ASP A 15 42.26 -3.85 0.07
C ASP A 15 41.41 -5.14 0.01
N PRO A 16 41.67 -6.06 -0.95
CA PRO A 16 40.94 -7.32 -1.08
C PRO A 16 40.88 -8.13 0.22
N ALA A 17 41.87 -7.98 1.11
CA ALA A 17 41.88 -8.63 2.42
C ALA A 17 40.87 -8.05 3.43
N GLN A 18 40.36 -6.83 3.19
CA GLN A 18 39.37 -6.14 4.03
C GLN A 18 37.93 -6.24 3.48
N ALA A 19 37.76 -6.73 2.25
CA ALA A 19 36.46 -6.85 1.62
C ALA A 19 35.56 -7.86 2.37
N GLN A 20 34.35 -7.42 2.75
CA GLN A 20 33.34 -8.27 3.40
C GLN A 20 32.31 -8.84 2.41
N GLY A 21 32.24 -8.30 1.20
CA GLY A 21 31.32 -8.73 0.15
C GLY A 21 32.00 -8.71 -1.23
N ALA A 22 31.55 -9.59 -2.12
CA ALA A 22 32.00 -9.64 -3.51
C ALA A 22 30.80 -9.63 -4.45
N GLN A 23 30.86 -8.84 -5.53
CA GLN A 23 29.88 -8.86 -6.60
C GLN A 23 30.56 -9.30 -7.90
N ILE A 24 30.02 -10.34 -8.53
CA ILE A 24 30.63 -10.98 -9.68
C ILE A 24 29.61 -11.03 -10.83
N PRO A 25 29.83 -10.28 -11.92
CA PRO A 25 29.05 -10.44 -13.14
C PRO A 25 29.45 -11.74 -13.85
N LEU A 26 28.46 -12.53 -14.25
CA LEU A 26 28.63 -13.81 -14.90
C LEU A 26 28.14 -13.75 -16.35
N GLN A 27 29.07 -13.88 -17.29
CA GLN A 27 28.77 -14.01 -18.73
C GLN A 27 28.45 -15.46 -19.14
N SER A 28 28.60 -16.41 -18.20
CA SER A 28 28.22 -17.82 -18.35
C SER A 28 28.02 -18.44 -16.96
N PHE A 29 27.51 -19.66 -16.87
CA PHE A 29 27.34 -20.39 -15.60
C PHE A 29 28.66 -20.95 -15.03
N ARG A 30 29.74 -20.17 -15.12
CA ARG A 30 31.07 -20.51 -14.61
C ARG A 30 31.50 -19.44 -13.62
N ILE A 31 31.52 -19.79 -12.35
CA ILE A 31 31.99 -18.90 -11.29
C ILE A 31 33.53 -18.92 -11.30
N PRO A 32 34.20 -17.76 -11.28
CA PRO A 32 35.66 -17.69 -11.26
C PRO A 32 36.24 -18.18 -9.93
N ASP A 33 37.48 -18.66 -9.96
CA ASP A 33 38.21 -19.05 -8.74
C ASP A 33 38.46 -17.85 -7.84
N PHE A 34 38.29 -18.06 -6.54
CA PHE A 34 38.54 -17.01 -5.54
C PHE A 34 40.01 -17.04 -5.10
N PRO A 35 40.65 -15.86 -5.00
CA PRO A 35 42.01 -15.77 -4.47
C PRO A 35 42.03 -16.16 -2.98
N HIS A 36 43.18 -16.61 -2.47
CA HIS A 36 43.29 -17.08 -1.08
C HIS A 36 43.02 -15.97 -0.04
N GLU A 37 43.22 -14.72 -0.42
CA GLU A 37 42.97 -13.50 0.34
C GLU A 37 41.47 -13.29 0.59
N ALA A 38 40.59 -13.86 -0.25
CA ALA A 38 39.14 -13.72 -0.16
C ALA A 38 38.47 -14.63 0.92
N ARG A 39 39.25 -15.27 1.78
CA ARG A 39 38.74 -16.12 2.89
C ARG A 39 37.85 -15.37 3.88
N GLY A 40 38.00 -14.04 3.97
CA GLY A 40 37.23 -13.18 4.86
C GLY A 40 35.84 -12.77 4.36
N LEU A 41 35.46 -13.15 3.12
CA LEU A 41 34.19 -12.78 2.53
C LEU A 41 32.99 -13.37 3.29
N LYS A 42 31.99 -12.53 3.57
CA LYS A 42 30.73 -12.89 4.21
C LYS A 42 29.52 -12.80 3.30
N ALA A 43 29.60 -11.98 2.25
CA ALA A 43 28.53 -11.81 1.27
C ALA A 43 29.03 -12.08 -0.15
N LEU A 44 28.20 -12.74 -0.97
CA LEU A 44 28.46 -13.00 -2.37
C LEU A 44 27.24 -12.61 -3.20
N THR A 45 27.43 -11.73 -4.17
CA THR A 45 26.43 -11.35 -5.17
C THR A 45 26.88 -11.89 -6.52
N LEU A 46 26.04 -12.72 -7.14
CA LEU A 46 26.21 -13.17 -8.52
C LEU A 46 25.17 -12.46 -9.38
N THR A 47 25.64 -11.67 -10.34
CA THR A 47 24.78 -10.94 -11.27
C THR A 47 24.91 -11.55 -12.65
N CYS A 48 23.80 -11.90 -13.29
CA CYS A 48 23.82 -12.43 -14.64
C CYS A 48 24.07 -11.31 -15.66
N ASP A 49 25.11 -11.47 -16.48
CA ASP A 49 25.48 -10.60 -17.62
C ASP A 49 25.51 -11.42 -18.92
N ILE A 50 24.53 -12.32 -19.05
CA ILE A 50 24.34 -13.17 -20.23
C ILE A 50 23.35 -12.48 -21.16
N LYS A 51 23.71 -12.37 -22.45
CA LYS A 51 22.79 -11.85 -23.46
C LYS A 51 21.64 -12.84 -23.69
N VAL A 52 20.44 -12.30 -23.90
CA VAL A 52 19.19 -13.09 -23.98
C VAL A 52 19.21 -14.11 -25.13
N ASP A 53 19.87 -13.79 -26.24
CA ASP A 53 20.02 -14.66 -27.42
C ASP A 53 20.92 -15.87 -27.17
N GLU A 54 21.93 -15.73 -26.31
CA GLU A 54 22.88 -16.81 -25.99
C GLU A 54 22.40 -17.68 -24.81
N TYR A 55 21.48 -17.17 -23.98
CA TYR A 55 21.08 -17.75 -22.70
C TYR A 55 20.58 -19.21 -22.82
N GLN A 56 19.69 -19.48 -23.77
CA GLN A 56 19.10 -20.82 -23.95
C GLN A 56 20.17 -21.87 -24.28
N SER A 57 21.20 -21.47 -25.04
CA SER A 57 22.30 -22.36 -25.39
C SER A 57 23.17 -22.69 -24.18
N LEU A 58 23.40 -21.71 -23.30
CA LEU A 58 24.22 -21.85 -22.09
C LEU A 58 23.54 -22.70 -21.01
N LEU A 59 22.19 -22.73 -20.97
CA LEU A 59 21.45 -23.63 -20.07
C LEU A 59 21.71 -25.12 -20.35
N SER A 60 22.12 -25.47 -21.57
CA SER A 60 22.44 -26.84 -21.98
C SER A 60 23.93 -27.17 -21.86
N GLN A 61 24.77 -26.18 -21.53
CA GLN A 61 26.21 -26.36 -21.40
C GLN A 61 26.62 -26.71 -19.96
N ASN A 62 27.82 -27.26 -19.82
CA ASN A 62 28.39 -27.56 -18.51
C ASN A 62 28.67 -26.26 -17.73
N TYR A 63 28.24 -26.27 -16.48
CA TYR A 63 28.54 -25.22 -15.50
C TYR A 63 29.76 -25.57 -14.64
N THR A 64 30.34 -24.56 -14.00
CA THR A 64 31.46 -24.74 -13.07
C THR A 64 31.23 -23.92 -11.80
N VAL A 65 31.26 -24.59 -10.65
CA VAL A 65 31.25 -23.96 -9.32
C VAL A 65 32.54 -24.36 -8.59
N PRO A 66 33.51 -23.44 -8.43
CA PRO A 66 34.79 -23.74 -7.79
C PRO A 66 34.63 -23.86 -6.26
N ALA A 67 35.73 -24.04 -5.55
CA ALA A 67 35.74 -23.95 -4.10
C ALA A 67 35.46 -22.50 -3.67
N LEU A 68 34.34 -22.28 -2.97
CA LEU A 68 33.95 -20.97 -2.47
C LEU A 68 34.42 -20.78 -1.02
N PRO A 69 34.69 -19.53 -0.58
CA PRO A 69 34.99 -19.24 0.82
C PRO A 69 33.85 -19.70 1.75
N THR A 70 34.17 -20.56 2.71
CA THR A 70 33.17 -21.14 3.63
C THR A 70 32.60 -20.15 4.65
N GLY A 71 33.18 -18.94 4.72
CA GLY A 71 32.74 -17.84 5.58
C GLY A 71 31.56 -17.05 5.02
N ILE A 72 31.12 -17.33 3.80
CA ILE A 72 29.98 -16.65 3.17
C ILE A 72 28.69 -17.07 3.88
N GLU A 73 27.96 -16.08 4.41
CA GLU A 73 26.70 -16.24 5.12
C GLU A 73 25.51 -15.62 4.34
N SER A 74 25.78 -14.73 3.38
CA SER A 74 24.76 -14.07 2.55
C SER A 74 25.03 -14.32 1.08
N LEU A 75 24.01 -14.78 0.35
CA LEU A 75 24.06 -14.99 -1.10
C LEU A 75 23.00 -14.13 -1.78
N THR A 76 23.38 -13.37 -2.79
CA THR A 76 22.47 -12.63 -3.65
C THR A 76 22.61 -13.12 -5.09
N LEU A 77 21.49 -13.47 -5.71
CA LEU A 77 21.42 -13.91 -7.11
C LEU A 77 20.55 -12.92 -7.87
N GLU A 78 21.07 -12.31 -8.94
CA GLU A 78 20.41 -11.20 -9.63
C GLU A 78 20.37 -11.40 -11.14
N LEU A 79 19.25 -11.04 -11.76
CA LEU A 79 19.08 -10.89 -13.22
C LEU A 79 19.17 -12.19 -14.04
N PHE A 80 19.02 -13.37 -13.42
CA PHE A 80 19.00 -14.65 -14.13
C PHE A 80 17.66 -14.90 -14.86
N SER A 81 17.43 -14.18 -15.95
CA SER A 81 16.14 -14.11 -16.65
C SER A 81 15.44 -15.45 -16.91
N LEU A 82 16.17 -16.52 -17.25
CA LEU A 82 15.60 -17.85 -17.55
C LEU A 82 15.98 -18.93 -16.53
N GLY A 83 16.57 -18.55 -15.39
CA GLY A 83 17.01 -19.47 -14.35
C GLY A 83 18.37 -20.10 -14.61
N TYR A 84 18.56 -21.34 -14.19
CA TYR A 84 19.88 -21.99 -14.11
C TYR A 84 19.91 -23.34 -14.83
N PRO A 85 21.10 -23.80 -15.29
CA PRO A 85 21.29 -25.18 -15.72
C PRO A 85 20.94 -26.15 -14.58
N PRO A 86 20.28 -27.28 -14.85
CA PRO A 86 19.95 -28.26 -13.82
C PRO A 86 21.19 -28.74 -13.04
N GLY A 87 21.16 -28.61 -11.73
CA GLY A 87 22.22 -29.02 -10.79
C GLY A 87 23.13 -27.87 -10.33
N PHE A 88 23.10 -26.73 -11.02
CA PHE A 88 23.94 -25.57 -10.67
C PHE A 88 23.64 -25.07 -9.25
N LEU A 89 22.35 -24.94 -8.90
CA LEU A 89 21.96 -24.45 -7.57
C LEU A 89 22.34 -25.47 -6.50
N THR A 90 22.10 -26.76 -6.73
CA THR A 90 22.52 -27.82 -5.79
C THR A 90 24.03 -27.80 -5.52
N GLU A 91 24.87 -27.65 -6.56
CA GLU A 91 26.32 -27.54 -6.38
C GLU A 91 26.71 -26.26 -5.64
N LEU A 92 26.05 -25.14 -5.93
CA LEU A 92 26.26 -23.88 -5.21
C LEU A 92 25.96 -24.01 -3.71
N ALA A 93 24.83 -24.63 -3.35
CA ALA A 93 24.49 -24.88 -1.94
C ALA A 93 25.51 -25.78 -1.23
N LYS A 94 26.04 -26.82 -1.91
CA LYS A 94 27.09 -27.69 -1.34
C LYS A 94 28.37 -26.92 -1.00
N LYS A 95 28.72 -25.92 -1.80
CA LYS A 95 29.92 -25.09 -1.59
C LYS A 95 29.71 -23.97 -0.57
N LEU A 96 28.45 -23.67 -0.21
CA LEU A 96 28.06 -22.61 0.72
C LEU A 96 27.21 -23.15 1.89
N PRO A 97 27.75 -24.02 2.75
CA PRO A 97 26.98 -24.69 3.80
C PRO A 97 26.48 -23.77 4.93
N ASN A 98 27.07 -22.57 5.08
CA ASN A 98 26.83 -21.65 6.19
C ASN A 98 25.87 -20.49 5.84
N LEU A 99 25.15 -20.58 4.71
CA LEU A 99 24.23 -19.51 4.31
C LEU A 99 23.11 -19.31 5.34
N LYS A 100 22.95 -18.06 5.75
CA LYS A 100 21.92 -17.56 6.66
C LYS A 100 20.91 -16.67 5.93
N SER A 101 21.34 -16.01 4.85
CA SER A 101 20.51 -15.11 4.05
C SER A 101 20.63 -15.41 2.56
N VAL A 102 19.49 -15.48 1.87
CA VAL A 102 19.43 -15.59 0.41
C VAL A 102 18.53 -14.50 -0.14
N VAL A 103 19.04 -13.73 -1.09
CA VAL A 103 18.30 -12.73 -1.85
C VAL A 103 18.28 -13.15 -3.31
N VAL A 104 17.10 -13.16 -3.92
CA VAL A 104 16.90 -13.52 -5.31
C VAL A 104 16.17 -12.37 -5.96
N TYR A 105 16.77 -11.78 -6.99
CA TYR A 105 16.28 -10.56 -7.63
C TYR A 105 16.07 -10.72 -9.13
N SER A 106 14.88 -10.32 -9.60
CA SER A 106 14.45 -10.18 -11.00
C SER A 106 14.82 -11.37 -11.90
N GLN A 107 14.22 -12.53 -11.62
CA GLN A 107 14.58 -13.77 -12.31
C GLN A 107 13.51 -14.87 -12.23
N LEU A 108 13.63 -15.88 -13.11
CA LEU A 108 12.90 -17.15 -13.02
C LEU A 108 13.72 -18.16 -12.21
N PHE A 109 13.67 -18.07 -10.87
CA PHE A 109 14.57 -18.84 -9.99
C PHE A 109 14.46 -20.36 -10.17
N ALA A 110 13.24 -20.90 -10.29
CA ALA A 110 13.00 -22.32 -10.52
C ALA A 110 13.24 -22.76 -11.99
N GLY A 111 13.63 -21.82 -12.86
CA GLY A 111 13.77 -22.03 -14.29
C GLY A 111 12.48 -22.48 -14.99
N ILE A 112 12.64 -22.96 -16.22
CA ILE A 112 11.53 -23.31 -17.11
C ILE A 112 11.28 -24.83 -17.16
N THR A 113 12.20 -25.66 -16.65
CA THR A 113 12.08 -27.13 -16.74
C THR A 113 11.72 -27.73 -15.38
N ASN A 114 11.14 -28.94 -15.39
CA ASN A 114 10.85 -29.64 -14.13
C ASN A 114 12.13 -30.04 -13.39
N GLU A 115 13.25 -30.18 -14.11
CA GLU A 115 14.55 -30.49 -13.53
C GLU A 115 15.16 -29.27 -12.83
N SER A 116 15.08 -28.08 -13.43
CA SER A 116 15.51 -26.83 -12.78
C SER A 116 14.68 -26.52 -11.55
N GLN A 117 13.36 -26.82 -11.57
CA GLN A 117 12.50 -26.65 -10.40
C GLN A 117 12.91 -27.58 -9.25
N LYS A 118 13.21 -28.86 -9.55
CA LYS A 118 13.72 -29.81 -8.54
C LYS A 118 15.07 -29.38 -7.98
N ASP A 119 15.96 -28.87 -8.82
CA ASP A 119 17.26 -28.33 -8.39
C ASP A 119 17.11 -27.14 -7.45
N ALA A 120 16.18 -26.22 -7.74
CA ALA A 120 15.86 -25.09 -6.88
C ALA A 120 15.26 -25.50 -5.52
N VAL A 121 14.48 -26.58 -5.46
CA VAL A 121 13.98 -27.14 -4.19
C VAL A 121 15.12 -27.81 -3.41
N GLU A 122 15.97 -28.58 -4.09
CA GLU A 122 17.13 -29.25 -3.48
C GLU A 122 18.16 -28.24 -2.95
N PHE A 123 18.29 -27.08 -3.58
CA PHE A 123 19.07 -25.94 -3.07
C PHE A 123 18.65 -25.58 -1.65
N PHE A 124 17.37 -25.27 -1.41
CA PHE A 124 16.89 -24.89 -0.07
C PHE A 124 17.00 -26.02 0.95
N LYS A 125 16.76 -27.27 0.53
CA LYS A 125 16.93 -28.45 1.37
C LYS A 125 18.36 -28.59 1.91
N ARG A 126 19.35 -28.10 1.17
CA ARG A 126 20.78 -28.13 1.55
C ARG A 126 21.24 -26.92 2.37
N LEU A 127 20.34 -26.01 2.73
CA LEU A 127 20.67 -24.81 3.53
C LEU A 127 20.08 -24.90 4.95
N PRO A 128 20.65 -25.72 5.84
CA PRO A 128 20.11 -25.94 7.19
C PRO A 128 20.20 -24.71 8.10
N MET A 129 21.02 -23.71 7.74
CA MET A 129 21.25 -22.50 8.54
C MET A 129 20.47 -21.28 8.01
N LEU A 130 19.64 -21.45 6.98
CA LEU A 130 18.91 -20.36 6.35
C LEU A 130 17.91 -19.73 7.33
N ARG A 131 17.93 -18.40 7.43
CA ARG A 131 17.08 -17.61 8.34
C ARG A 131 16.37 -16.47 7.65
N ALA A 132 16.90 -15.94 6.55
CA ALA A 132 16.31 -14.86 5.78
C ALA A 132 16.24 -15.25 4.31
N LEU A 133 15.08 -15.00 3.70
CA LEU A 133 14.82 -15.28 2.30
C LEU A 133 14.04 -14.13 1.69
N HIS A 134 14.61 -13.53 0.64
CA HIS A 134 14.02 -12.40 -0.06
C HIS A 134 13.88 -12.75 -1.55
N PHE A 135 12.65 -12.77 -2.04
CA PHE A 135 12.29 -12.91 -3.44
C PHE A 135 11.79 -11.55 -3.93
N LEU A 136 12.57 -10.90 -4.77
CA LEU A 136 12.30 -9.57 -5.28
C LEU A 136 12.12 -9.67 -6.80
N ASP A 137 10.90 -9.49 -7.31
CA ASP A 137 10.56 -9.73 -8.72
C ASP A 137 10.89 -11.14 -9.21
N VAL A 138 10.63 -12.15 -8.36
CA VAL A 138 10.91 -13.55 -8.69
C VAL A 138 9.63 -14.30 -9.00
N PHE A 139 9.57 -14.79 -10.23
CA PHE A 139 8.47 -15.61 -10.72
C PHE A 139 8.87 -17.08 -10.71
N ALA A 140 7.90 -17.95 -10.38
CA ALA A 140 8.11 -19.38 -10.32
C ALA A 140 6.89 -20.10 -10.92
N LYS A 141 7.13 -21.33 -11.38
CA LYS A 141 6.05 -22.20 -11.85
C LYS A 141 5.17 -22.65 -10.67
N PRO A 142 3.87 -22.94 -10.92
CA PRO A 142 3.02 -23.58 -9.93
C PRO A 142 3.66 -24.85 -9.36
N GLY A 143 3.51 -25.07 -8.06
CA GLY A 143 4.05 -26.18 -7.29
C GLY A 143 5.42 -25.90 -6.67
N PHE A 144 6.16 -24.90 -7.14
CA PHE A 144 7.50 -24.63 -6.63
C PHE A 144 7.51 -24.26 -5.14
N PHE A 145 6.70 -23.27 -4.73
CA PHE A 145 6.66 -22.84 -3.34
C PHE A 145 6.05 -23.91 -2.46
N LYS A 146 5.08 -24.67 -2.98
CA LYS A 146 4.52 -25.83 -2.30
C LYS A 146 5.59 -26.90 -1.99
N ASP A 147 6.46 -27.22 -2.94
CA ASP A 147 7.52 -28.21 -2.78
C ASP A 147 8.69 -27.70 -1.90
N ALA A 148 8.97 -26.39 -1.94
CA ALA A 148 9.99 -25.75 -1.12
C ALA A 148 9.53 -25.50 0.33
N ALA A 149 8.23 -25.28 0.56
CA ALA A 149 7.67 -24.87 1.84
C ALA A 149 8.05 -25.77 3.03
N PRO A 150 8.06 -27.11 2.96
CA PRO A 150 8.46 -27.95 4.10
C PRO A 150 9.88 -27.63 4.62
N TRP A 151 10.81 -27.36 3.70
CA TRP A 151 12.19 -27.05 3.99
C TRP A 151 12.38 -25.61 4.48
N LEU A 152 11.52 -24.68 4.08
CA LEU A 152 11.60 -23.28 4.49
C LEU A 152 10.85 -23.01 5.81
N LYS A 153 9.65 -23.61 5.96
CA LYS A 153 8.74 -23.44 7.10
C LYS A 153 9.30 -24.03 8.37
N TYR A 154 9.73 -25.28 8.32
CA TYR A 154 10.22 -26.04 9.47
C TYR A 154 11.72 -26.27 9.44
N ASN A 155 12.34 -26.17 8.24
CA ASN A 155 13.71 -26.60 8.03
C ASN A 155 13.89 -28.06 8.47
N THR A 156 12.97 -28.92 8.06
CA THR A 156 13.06 -30.36 8.39
C THR A 156 14.33 -30.96 7.84
N SER A 157 15.03 -31.77 8.62
CA SER A 157 16.08 -32.65 8.10
C SER A 157 15.48 -33.99 7.69
N GLU A 158 16.09 -34.68 6.71
CA GLU A 158 15.76 -36.07 6.40
C GLU A 158 16.21 -37.04 7.52
N THR A 159 17.06 -36.57 8.44
CA THR A 159 17.47 -37.32 9.64
C THR A 159 16.42 -37.18 10.75
N PRO A 160 15.82 -38.29 11.22
CA PRO A 160 14.86 -38.24 12.32
C PRO A 160 15.51 -37.66 13.60
N GLY A 161 14.91 -36.60 14.17
CA GLY A 161 15.33 -36.01 15.44
C GLY A 161 16.24 -34.77 15.36
N GLU A 162 16.64 -34.32 14.17
CA GLU A 162 17.40 -33.07 13.99
C GLU A 162 16.44 -31.86 13.95
N ALA A 163 16.28 -31.17 15.08
CA ALA A 163 15.49 -29.95 15.15
C ALA A 163 16.28 -28.78 14.53
N ARG A 164 15.94 -28.39 13.29
CA ARG A 164 16.46 -27.15 12.71
C ARG A 164 15.50 -26.00 12.96
N ARG A 165 16.03 -24.79 12.90
CA ARG A 165 15.24 -23.57 13.08
C ARG A 165 14.83 -23.07 11.70
N GLY A 166 13.52 -22.91 11.47
CA GLY A 166 12.98 -22.34 10.24
C GLY A 166 13.37 -20.87 10.02
N LEU A 167 12.84 -20.30 8.95
CA LEU A 167 13.05 -18.89 8.60
C LEU A 167 12.58 -17.95 9.72
N MET A 168 13.28 -16.82 9.84
CA MET A 168 12.90 -15.67 10.67
C MET A 168 12.36 -14.52 9.80
N PHE A 169 12.83 -14.38 8.57
CA PHE A 169 12.45 -13.32 7.65
C PHE A 169 12.09 -13.94 6.29
N VAL A 170 10.89 -13.64 5.82
CA VAL A 170 10.46 -13.94 4.45
C VAL A 170 9.93 -12.66 3.84
N GLU A 171 10.46 -12.33 2.67
CA GLU A 171 9.99 -11.24 1.84
C GLU A 171 9.75 -11.74 0.42
N VAL A 172 8.57 -11.48 -0.11
CA VAL A 172 8.22 -11.64 -1.51
C VAL A 172 7.64 -10.33 -1.98
N ASN A 173 8.44 -9.58 -2.73
CA ASN A 173 8.06 -8.30 -3.29
C ASN A 173 7.98 -8.40 -4.82
N TYR A 174 6.91 -7.83 -5.37
CA TYR A 174 6.74 -7.69 -6.81
C TYR A 174 6.60 -6.22 -7.18
N THR A 175 7.25 -5.81 -8.25
CA THR A 175 7.12 -4.48 -8.84
C THR A 175 6.09 -4.54 -9.96
N PHE A 176 4.96 -3.87 -9.78
CA PHE A 176 3.87 -3.86 -10.75
C PHE A 176 4.31 -3.25 -12.08
N ARG A 177 3.97 -3.90 -13.20
CA ARG A 177 4.27 -3.40 -14.55
C ARG A 177 2.96 -3.25 -15.33
N HIS A 178 2.58 -2.00 -15.60
CA HIS A 178 1.34 -1.68 -16.33
C HIS A 178 1.29 -2.28 -17.74
N GLU A 179 2.44 -2.56 -18.34
CA GLU A 179 2.56 -3.12 -19.69
C GLU A 179 2.25 -4.62 -19.76
N ASP A 180 2.21 -5.33 -18.62
CA ASP A 180 2.04 -6.78 -18.56
C ASP A 180 0.65 -7.16 -18.05
N GLU A 181 -0.31 -7.36 -18.97
CA GLU A 181 -1.69 -7.71 -18.65
C GLU A 181 -1.81 -9.03 -17.84
N ASP A 182 -0.88 -9.97 -18.06
CA ASP A 182 -0.86 -11.28 -17.40
C ASP A 182 -0.04 -11.29 -16.10
N PHE A 183 0.49 -10.15 -15.67
CA PHE A 183 1.40 -10.04 -14.51
C PHE A 183 0.85 -10.74 -13.27
N MET A 184 -0.41 -10.47 -12.92
CA MET A 184 -1.05 -11.03 -11.75
C MET A 184 -1.21 -12.56 -11.86
N GLY A 185 -1.39 -13.10 -13.06
CA GLY A 185 -1.51 -14.54 -13.29
C GLY A 185 -0.19 -15.30 -13.12
N LYS A 186 0.96 -14.61 -13.20
CA LYS A 186 2.29 -15.22 -13.04
C LYS A 186 2.68 -15.41 -11.57
N ILE A 187 2.09 -14.62 -10.66
CA ILE A 187 2.38 -14.68 -9.22
C ILE A 187 1.68 -15.90 -8.60
N GLN A 188 2.44 -16.73 -7.91
CA GLN A 188 1.94 -17.94 -7.23
C GLN A 188 1.35 -17.61 -5.84
N ALA A 189 0.37 -16.69 -5.81
CA ALA A 189 -0.18 -16.14 -4.56
C ALA A 189 -0.87 -17.17 -3.66
N THR A 190 -1.38 -18.28 -4.20
CA THR A 190 -1.97 -19.40 -3.43
C THR A 190 -0.94 -20.18 -2.62
N GLU A 191 0.33 -20.16 -3.02
CA GLU A 191 1.37 -20.99 -2.41
C GLU A 191 2.24 -20.22 -1.41
N LEU A 192 2.32 -18.89 -1.53
CA LEU A 192 3.12 -18.07 -0.61
C LEU A 192 2.73 -18.21 0.87
N PRO A 193 1.43 -18.37 1.25
CA PRO A 193 1.06 -18.63 2.63
C PRO A 193 1.70 -19.89 3.22
N LEU A 194 2.07 -20.87 2.39
CA LEU A 194 2.75 -22.09 2.84
C LEU A 194 4.16 -21.82 3.39
N LEU A 195 4.76 -20.68 3.03
CA LEU A 195 6.06 -20.24 3.55
C LEU A 195 5.95 -19.70 4.99
N VAL A 196 4.74 -19.39 5.45
CA VAL A 196 4.51 -18.89 6.81
C VAL A 196 4.72 -20.01 7.82
N GLY A 197 5.69 -19.82 8.71
CA GLY A 197 6.10 -20.79 9.72
C GLY A 197 6.25 -20.21 11.12
N PRO A 198 6.34 -21.08 12.13
CA PRO A 198 6.29 -20.70 13.55
C PRO A 198 7.49 -19.86 13.99
N GLY A 199 8.61 -19.94 13.27
CA GLY A 199 9.86 -19.22 13.55
C GLY A 199 9.93 -17.79 13.02
N LEU A 200 8.93 -17.34 12.24
CA LEU A 200 8.96 -16.05 11.56
C LEU A 200 8.78 -14.88 12.54
N ILE A 201 9.58 -13.84 12.30
CA ILE A 201 9.54 -12.54 12.97
C ILE A 201 9.01 -11.48 12.00
N SER A 202 9.31 -11.62 10.71
CA SER A 202 8.81 -10.75 9.65
C SER A 202 8.28 -11.56 8.47
N VAL A 203 7.10 -11.18 7.99
CA VAL A 203 6.51 -11.67 6.75
C VAL A 203 6.14 -10.48 5.89
N SER A 204 6.66 -10.41 4.68
CA SER A 204 6.28 -9.40 3.69
C SER A 204 5.88 -10.07 2.39
N PHE A 205 4.61 -9.92 2.02
CA PHE A 205 4.05 -10.27 0.73
C PHE A 205 3.41 -8.99 0.19
N ASN A 206 4.08 -8.31 -0.73
CA ASN A 206 3.63 -7.02 -1.22
C ASN A 206 3.89 -6.83 -2.72
N VAL A 207 3.08 -5.94 -3.30
CA VAL A 207 3.31 -5.39 -4.63
C VAL A 207 3.54 -3.90 -4.49
N SER A 208 4.62 -3.42 -5.09
CA SER A 208 5.01 -2.01 -5.12
C SER A 208 4.84 -1.46 -6.53
N PRO A 209 4.50 -0.17 -6.71
CA PRO A 209 4.68 0.48 -7.99
C PRO A 209 6.18 0.58 -8.32
N PRO A 210 6.56 0.75 -9.59
CA PRO A 210 7.96 0.96 -9.96
C PRO A 210 8.47 2.25 -9.31
N GLU A 211 9.68 2.17 -8.73
CA GLU A 211 10.37 3.35 -8.19
C GLU A 211 10.64 4.32 -9.34
N LYS A 212 10.14 5.56 -9.21
CA LYS A 212 10.54 6.66 -10.10
C LYS A 212 11.90 7.17 -9.65
N THR A 213 12.81 7.40 -10.59
CA THR A 213 14.08 8.08 -10.29
C THR A 213 13.80 9.55 -9.96
N GLU A 214 14.59 10.17 -9.06
CA GLU A 214 14.42 11.60 -8.68
C GLU A 214 14.43 12.56 -9.90
N ASP A 215 15.06 12.14 -11.00
CA ASP A 215 15.09 12.85 -12.28
C ASP A 215 13.69 12.95 -12.95
N ASP A 216 12.75 12.06 -12.63
CA ASP A 216 11.39 12.03 -13.22
C ASP A 216 10.41 12.99 -12.52
N GLU A 217 10.74 13.49 -11.32
CA GLU A 217 9.86 14.37 -10.53
C GLU A 217 9.97 15.85 -10.94
N GLN A 218 11.01 16.22 -11.71
CA GLN A 218 11.24 17.61 -12.16
C GLN A 218 10.67 17.90 -13.56
N ASP A 219 10.14 16.90 -14.26
CA ASP A 219 9.49 17.10 -15.55
C ASP A 219 8.01 17.52 -15.35
N PRO A 220 7.59 18.72 -15.79
CA PRO A 220 6.20 19.17 -15.63
C PRO A 220 5.15 18.29 -16.35
N SER A 221 5.57 17.37 -17.23
CA SER A 221 4.67 16.36 -17.83
C SER A 221 4.28 15.23 -16.87
N THR A 222 5.08 14.90 -15.86
CA THR A 222 4.78 13.83 -14.88
C THR A 222 3.76 14.24 -13.81
N LEU A 223 3.54 15.54 -13.62
CA LEU A 223 2.47 16.08 -12.76
C LEU A 223 1.07 15.88 -13.37
N GLN A 224 0.94 15.84 -14.70
CA GLN A 224 -0.32 15.52 -15.38
C GLN A 224 -0.64 14.02 -15.31
N GLU A 225 0.38 13.16 -15.27
CA GLU A 225 0.21 11.70 -15.14
C GLU A 225 -0.20 11.23 -13.73
N ALA A 226 -0.13 12.08 -12.71
CA ALA A 226 -0.59 11.71 -11.37
C ALA A 226 -2.09 11.33 -11.33
N GLY A 227 -2.89 11.83 -12.28
CA GLY A 227 -4.30 11.48 -12.45
C GLY A 227 -4.56 10.20 -13.26
N SER A 228 -3.55 9.63 -13.91
CA SER A 228 -3.65 8.40 -14.73
C SER A 228 -2.91 7.20 -14.13
N LYS A 229 -2.39 7.32 -12.91
CA LYS A 229 -1.77 6.20 -12.19
C LYS A 229 -2.86 5.21 -11.79
N GLU A 230 -3.07 4.18 -12.60
CA GLU A 230 -3.81 3.01 -12.16
C GLU A 230 -3.15 2.48 -10.88
N GLY A 231 -3.94 2.33 -9.82
CA GLY A 231 -3.44 1.78 -8.57
C GLY A 231 -3.01 0.32 -8.76
N VAL A 232 -2.06 -0.13 -7.94
CA VAL A 232 -1.69 -1.55 -7.91
C VAL A 232 -2.89 -2.35 -7.38
N MET A 233 -3.45 -3.23 -8.20
CA MET A 233 -4.54 -4.11 -7.78
C MET A 233 -4.00 -5.24 -6.90
N ALA A 234 -4.47 -5.32 -5.66
CA ALA A 234 -4.21 -6.46 -4.78
C ALA A 234 -4.98 -7.70 -5.25
N PHE A 235 -4.53 -8.89 -4.84
CA PHE A 235 -5.22 -10.14 -5.12
C PHE A 235 -6.60 -10.21 -4.46
N ASN A 236 -7.48 -10.99 -5.10
CA ASN A 236 -8.87 -11.18 -4.70
C ASN A 236 -8.99 -11.76 -3.29
N LYS A 237 -10.10 -11.44 -2.61
CA LYS A 237 -10.45 -11.87 -1.24
C LYS A 237 -10.46 -13.38 -1.04
N THR A 238 -10.66 -14.15 -2.11
CA THR A 238 -10.66 -15.62 -1.99
C THR A 238 -9.31 -16.17 -1.56
N LEU A 239 -8.21 -15.45 -1.85
CA LEU A 239 -6.85 -15.88 -1.55
C LEU A 239 -6.36 -15.43 -0.16
N SER A 240 -7.09 -14.52 0.51
CA SER A 240 -6.69 -14.06 1.85
C SER A 240 -6.99 -15.09 2.94
N ALA A 241 -7.88 -16.06 2.69
CA ALA A 241 -8.23 -17.10 3.65
C ALA A 241 -7.03 -18.00 3.99
N ASP A 242 -6.29 -18.46 2.97
CA ASP A 242 -5.09 -19.28 3.17
C ASP A 242 -4.02 -18.54 3.97
N LEU A 243 -3.87 -17.23 3.76
CA LEU A 243 -2.96 -16.39 4.54
C LEU A 243 -3.44 -16.20 5.98
N GLU A 244 -4.73 -15.94 6.19
CA GLU A 244 -5.32 -15.83 7.52
C GLU A 244 -5.12 -17.13 8.32
N ASP A 245 -5.40 -18.28 7.71
CA ASP A 245 -5.21 -19.58 8.33
C ASP A 245 -3.74 -19.80 8.68
N ALA A 246 -2.80 -19.51 7.77
CA ALA A 246 -1.38 -19.62 8.05
C ALA A 246 -0.88 -18.70 9.19
N LEU A 247 -1.54 -17.56 9.40
CA LEU A 247 -1.22 -16.60 10.47
C LEU A 247 -1.95 -16.90 11.79
N THR A 248 -3.00 -17.74 11.79
CA THR A 248 -3.88 -17.97 12.95
C THR A 248 -3.99 -19.41 13.42
N ASP A 249 -3.55 -20.38 12.60
CA ASP A 249 -3.56 -21.81 12.90
C ASP A 249 -2.70 -22.16 14.14
N GLU A 250 -3.31 -22.72 15.18
CA GLU A 250 -2.68 -22.92 16.49
C GLU A 250 -1.41 -23.79 16.46
N GLU A 251 -1.31 -24.71 15.49
CA GLU A 251 -0.15 -25.60 15.37
C GLU A 251 1.04 -24.90 14.72
N SER A 252 0.81 -24.08 13.69
CA SER A 252 1.88 -23.61 12.80
C SER A 252 2.05 -22.10 12.70
N TYR A 253 1.23 -21.31 13.39
CA TYR A 253 1.30 -19.85 13.33
C TYR A 253 2.64 -19.28 13.87
N PRO A 254 3.10 -18.14 13.33
CA PRO A 254 4.27 -17.44 13.85
C PRO A 254 4.04 -16.95 15.28
N ARG A 255 4.81 -17.42 16.26
CA ARG A 255 4.64 -17.02 17.68
C ARG A 255 5.32 -15.69 18.02
N GLY A 256 6.30 -15.29 17.21
CA GLY A 256 7.17 -14.14 17.44
C GLY A 256 7.03 -13.04 16.39
N LEU A 257 5.94 -13.01 15.61
CA LEU A 257 5.75 -12.05 14.53
C LEU A 257 5.74 -10.62 15.06
N ARG A 258 6.56 -9.77 14.46
CA ARG A 258 6.69 -8.34 14.77
C ARG A 258 6.35 -7.46 13.59
N ALA A 259 6.58 -7.92 12.36
CA ALA A 259 6.25 -7.19 11.15
C ALA A 259 5.44 -8.08 10.21
N LEU A 260 4.31 -7.54 9.75
CA LEU A 260 3.44 -8.18 8.77
C LEU A 260 3.14 -7.17 7.67
N ASN A 261 3.58 -7.48 6.46
CA ASN A 261 3.13 -6.83 5.25
C ASN A 261 2.38 -7.86 4.40
N SER A 262 1.09 -7.63 4.22
CA SER A 262 0.18 -8.49 3.46
C SER A 262 -0.54 -7.72 2.37
N THR A 263 0.02 -6.61 1.88
CA THR A 263 -0.64 -5.76 0.86
C THR A 263 -0.89 -6.47 -0.46
N LEU A 264 -0.20 -7.59 -0.72
CA LEU A 264 -0.49 -8.50 -1.84
C LEU A 264 -1.93 -9.05 -1.78
N TYR A 265 -2.52 -9.22 -0.59
CA TYR A 265 -3.84 -9.83 -0.40
C TYR A 265 -4.86 -8.82 0.10
N THR A 266 -6.08 -8.84 -0.46
CA THR A 266 -7.21 -8.07 0.08
C THR A 266 -7.85 -8.84 1.23
N MET A 267 -7.63 -8.40 2.49
CA MET A 267 -8.25 -9.00 3.67
C MET A 267 -9.58 -8.32 4.02
N THR A 268 -10.48 -9.05 4.68
CA THR A 268 -11.66 -8.44 5.34
C THR A 268 -11.32 -7.96 6.75
N LEU A 269 -12.14 -7.07 7.31
CA LEU A 269 -11.99 -6.60 8.69
C LEU A 269 -12.09 -7.72 9.72
N GLU A 270 -12.89 -8.75 9.45
CA GLU A 270 -13.03 -9.90 10.35
C GLU A 270 -11.74 -10.72 10.39
N GLN A 271 -11.15 -11.00 9.22
CA GLN A 271 -9.87 -11.70 9.09
C GLN A 271 -8.76 -10.91 9.80
N LEU A 272 -8.67 -9.60 9.54
CA LEU A 272 -7.72 -8.73 10.22
C LEU A 272 -7.88 -8.79 11.75
N THR A 273 -9.12 -8.71 12.24
CA THR A 273 -9.41 -8.76 13.67
C THR A 273 -8.97 -10.09 14.29
N LYS A 274 -9.19 -11.21 13.60
CA LYS A 274 -8.73 -12.53 14.05
C LYS A 274 -7.20 -12.58 14.07
N THR A 275 -6.55 -12.15 12.99
CA THR A 275 -5.08 -12.09 12.90
C THR A 275 -4.47 -11.25 14.02
N LEU A 276 -5.00 -10.05 14.31
CA LEU A 276 -4.49 -9.18 15.38
C LEU A 276 -4.74 -9.74 16.79
N LYS A 277 -5.82 -10.49 17.00
CA LYS A 277 -6.07 -11.19 18.28
C LYS A 277 -5.07 -12.32 18.53
N THR A 278 -4.66 -13.03 17.49
CA THR A 278 -3.66 -14.10 17.58
C THR A 278 -2.24 -13.51 17.66
N GLN A 279 -1.91 -12.57 16.78
CA GLN A 279 -0.58 -11.95 16.62
C GLN A 279 -0.38 -10.74 17.54
N LYS A 280 -0.33 -10.99 18.85
CA LYS A 280 -0.33 -9.93 19.89
C LYS A 280 0.95 -9.11 20.03
N ASN A 281 2.02 -9.51 19.34
CA ASN A 281 3.35 -8.88 19.43
C ASN A 281 3.72 -8.09 18.17
N LEU A 282 2.74 -7.86 17.28
CA LEU A 282 2.94 -7.15 16.04
C LEU A 282 3.25 -5.67 16.32
N LEU A 283 4.32 -5.15 15.74
CA LEU A 283 4.77 -3.76 15.85
C LEU A 283 4.44 -2.98 14.57
N VAL A 284 4.63 -3.60 13.41
CA VAL A 284 4.39 -2.99 12.08
C VAL A 284 3.36 -3.82 11.33
N LEU A 285 2.32 -3.16 10.84
CA LEU A 285 1.24 -3.77 10.07
C LEU A 285 1.00 -2.98 8.77
N ASN A 286 1.28 -3.62 7.65
CA ASN A 286 0.94 -3.13 6.31
C ASN A 286 -0.05 -4.11 5.69
N THR A 287 -1.27 -3.68 5.40
CA THR A 287 -2.29 -4.61 4.87
C THR A 287 -3.23 -3.92 3.90
N THR A 288 -3.70 -4.66 2.90
CA THR A 288 -4.81 -4.23 2.04
C THR A 288 -6.11 -4.69 2.68
N LEU A 289 -7.07 -3.78 2.86
CA LEU A 289 -8.36 -4.06 3.49
C LEU A 289 -9.50 -3.69 2.58
N GLU A 290 -10.52 -4.55 2.53
CA GLU A 290 -11.79 -4.15 1.99
C GLU A 290 -12.48 -3.12 2.88
N VAL A 291 -12.93 -2.02 2.26
CA VAL A 291 -13.59 -0.92 2.95
C VAL A 291 -15.04 -0.74 2.46
N GLY A 292 -15.98 -0.90 3.38
CA GLY A 292 -17.39 -0.54 3.20
C GLY A 292 -17.65 0.96 3.37
N PRO A 293 -18.76 1.49 2.83
CA PRO A 293 -19.12 2.89 2.99
C PRO A 293 -19.49 3.26 4.44
N GLY A 294 -19.09 4.46 4.87
CA GLY A 294 -19.54 5.07 6.13
C GLY A 294 -18.64 4.87 7.36
N GLU A 295 -19.13 5.32 8.52
CA GLU A 295 -18.34 5.39 9.76
C GLU A 295 -18.20 4.03 10.48
N ALA A 296 -19.04 3.04 10.13
CA ALA A 296 -19.05 1.73 10.77
C ALA A 296 -17.73 0.97 10.54
N THR A 297 -17.25 0.94 9.29
CA THR A 297 -15.95 0.36 8.91
C THR A 297 -14.82 0.93 9.74
N LYS A 298 -14.78 2.26 9.89
CA LYS A 298 -13.77 2.95 10.70
C LYS A 298 -13.83 2.52 12.16
N LYS A 299 -15.02 2.44 12.76
CA LYS A 299 -15.18 2.00 14.16
C LYS A 299 -14.72 0.55 14.36
N GLN A 300 -15.05 -0.34 13.43
CA GLN A 300 -14.60 -1.73 13.47
C GLN A 300 -13.09 -1.85 13.32
N LEU A 301 -12.48 -1.12 12.39
CA LEU A 301 -11.05 -1.08 12.21
C LEU A 301 -10.33 -0.58 13.47
N MET A 302 -10.78 0.52 14.06
CA MET A 302 -10.20 1.03 15.31
C MET A 302 -10.31 -0.01 16.45
N LYS A 303 -11.45 -0.70 16.56
CA LYS A 303 -11.65 -1.77 17.54
C LYS A 303 -10.74 -2.99 17.27
N ALA A 304 -10.46 -3.30 16.00
CA ALA A 304 -9.53 -4.35 15.62
C ALA A 304 -8.10 -3.98 16.04
N LEU A 305 -7.67 -2.74 15.78
CA LEU A 305 -6.35 -2.23 16.18
C LEU A 305 -6.19 -2.19 17.70
N GLU A 306 -7.25 -1.83 18.45
CA GLU A 306 -7.25 -1.88 19.92
C GLU A 306 -6.95 -3.28 20.49
N SER A 307 -7.21 -4.34 19.72
CA SER A 307 -6.92 -5.72 20.16
C SER A 307 -5.42 -6.03 20.22
N CYS A 308 -4.58 -5.30 19.49
CA CYS A 308 -3.13 -5.48 19.47
C CYS A 308 -2.41 -4.20 19.91
N LYS A 309 -2.13 -4.12 21.23
CA LYS A 309 -1.55 -2.92 21.86
C LYS A 309 -0.09 -2.64 21.49
N SER A 310 0.60 -3.63 20.93
CA SER A 310 2.00 -3.49 20.53
C SER A 310 2.20 -2.77 19.21
N VAL A 311 1.13 -2.57 18.43
CA VAL A 311 1.24 -1.99 17.09
C VAL A 311 1.62 -0.52 17.20
N GLU A 312 2.75 -0.16 16.58
CA GLU A 312 3.31 1.20 16.55
C GLU A 312 3.07 1.88 15.20
N GLN A 313 3.17 1.11 14.11
CA GLN A 313 2.99 1.59 12.75
C GLN A 313 1.93 0.77 12.01
N VAL A 314 0.98 1.48 11.37
CA VAL A 314 -0.10 0.87 10.59
C VAL A 314 -0.21 1.59 9.25
N GLU A 315 -0.10 0.83 8.18
CA GLU A 315 -0.40 1.26 6.82
C GLU A 315 -1.54 0.40 6.27
N ILE A 316 -2.61 1.07 5.81
CA ILE A 316 -3.78 0.39 5.27
C ILE A 316 -4.01 0.87 3.84
N VAL A 317 -3.91 -0.07 2.91
CA VAL A 317 -4.34 0.15 1.53
C VAL A 317 -5.83 -0.18 1.46
N ALA A 318 -6.67 0.83 1.24
CA ALA A 318 -8.11 0.64 1.17
C ALA A 318 -8.53 0.13 -0.22
N ASN A 319 -9.15 -1.05 -0.27
CA ASN A 319 -9.82 -1.58 -1.45
C ASN A 319 -11.33 -1.35 -1.31
N PRO A 320 -11.95 -0.42 -2.06
CA PRO A 320 -13.37 -0.12 -1.90
C PRO A 320 -14.25 -1.32 -2.26
N SER A 321 -15.20 -1.64 -1.39
CA SER A 321 -16.21 -2.67 -1.64
C SER A 321 -17.17 -2.29 -2.77
N LEU A 322 -17.89 -3.28 -3.31
CA LEU A 322 -18.95 -3.03 -4.29
C LEU A 322 -20.03 -2.09 -3.74
N GLU A 323 -20.39 -2.22 -2.46
CA GLU A 323 -21.34 -1.32 -1.79
C GLU A 323 -20.84 0.13 -1.78
N PHE A 324 -19.54 0.34 -1.61
CA PHE A 324 -18.93 1.67 -1.68
C PHE A 324 -19.10 2.27 -3.07
N PHE A 325 -18.83 1.49 -4.12
CA PHE A 325 -19.02 1.94 -5.50
C PHE A 325 -20.50 2.23 -5.79
N MET A 326 -21.41 1.38 -5.33
CA MET A 326 -22.86 1.60 -5.49
C MET A 326 -23.34 2.87 -4.76
N ALA A 327 -22.82 3.15 -3.57
CA ALA A 327 -23.16 4.35 -2.81
C ALA A 327 -22.59 5.63 -3.44
N THR A 328 -21.43 5.54 -4.10
CA THR A 328 -20.75 6.69 -4.73
C THR A 328 -21.26 6.96 -6.14
N SER A 329 -21.66 5.92 -6.87
CA SER A 329 -22.22 6.00 -8.23
C SER A 329 -23.28 7.08 -8.45
N PRO A 330 -24.34 7.23 -7.61
CA PRO A 330 -25.35 8.26 -7.82
C PRO A 330 -24.76 9.67 -7.74
N PHE A 331 -23.78 9.92 -6.87
CA PHE A 331 -23.11 11.23 -6.81
C PHE A 331 -22.35 11.51 -8.10
N VAL A 332 -21.59 10.52 -8.60
CA VAL A 332 -20.88 10.63 -9.87
C VAL A 332 -21.86 10.90 -11.02
N CYS A 333 -22.96 10.14 -11.10
CA CYS A 333 -24.01 10.36 -12.10
C CYS A 333 -24.60 11.77 -12.03
N ILE A 334 -24.96 12.25 -10.84
CA ILE A 334 -25.52 13.60 -10.65
C ILE A 334 -24.49 14.66 -11.08
N THR A 335 -23.22 14.52 -10.67
CA THR A 335 -22.17 15.47 -11.07
C THR A 335 -21.92 15.46 -12.58
N SER A 336 -21.96 14.29 -13.22
CA SER A 336 -21.83 14.16 -14.67
C SER A 336 -23.01 14.82 -15.39
N LEU A 337 -24.24 14.60 -14.92
CA LEU A 337 -25.44 15.23 -15.47
C LEU A 337 -25.43 16.75 -15.30
N LEU A 338 -25.01 17.25 -14.13
CA LEU A 338 -24.83 18.69 -13.90
C LEU A 338 -23.77 19.28 -14.83
N SER A 339 -22.72 18.53 -15.15
CA SER A 339 -21.67 18.97 -16.08
C SER A 339 -22.18 19.09 -17.52
N LEU A 340 -23.19 18.30 -17.93
CA LEU A 340 -23.82 18.41 -19.26
C LEU A 340 -24.58 19.72 -19.47
N ILE A 341 -24.95 20.45 -18.40
CA ILE A 341 -25.54 21.80 -18.52
C ILE A 341 -24.62 22.73 -19.31
N ASN A 342 -23.30 22.51 -19.23
CA ASN A 342 -22.30 23.26 -19.96
C ASN A 342 -22.49 23.21 -21.49
N ILE A 343 -23.07 22.12 -22.02
CA ILE A 343 -23.33 21.97 -23.46
C ILE A 343 -24.44 22.94 -23.92
N GLY A 344 -25.43 23.19 -23.06
CA GLY A 344 -26.53 24.09 -23.36
C GLY A 344 -26.21 25.56 -23.06
N SER A 345 -25.59 25.83 -21.90
CA SER A 345 -25.23 27.19 -21.50
C SER A 345 -24.17 27.20 -20.39
N THR A 346 -23.03 27.82 -20.69
CA THR A 346 -21.99 28.13 -19.70
C THR A 346 -22.50 29.12 -18.64
N THR A 347 -23.33 30.09 -19.02
CA THR A 347 -23.96 31.06 -18.11
C THR A 347 -24.84 30.36 -17.07
N ALA A 348 -25.62 29.36 -17.47
CA ALA A 348 -26.47 28.59 -16.55
C ALA A 348 -25.64 27.81 -15.51
N LEU A 349 -24.57 27.14 -15.95
CA LEU A 349 -23.65 26.44 -15.04
C LEU A 349 -22.98 27.40 -14.05
N ASN A 350 -22.45 28.52 -14.54
CA ASN A 350 -21.81 29.53 -13.70
C ASN A 350 -22.78 30.11 -12.66
N ALA A 351 -24.04 30.28 -13.02
CA ALA A 351 -25.07 30.73 -12.08
C ALA A 351 -25.33 29.71 -10.96
N ILE A 352 -25.33 28.40 -11.27
CA ILE A 352 -25.48 27.33 -10.26
C ILE A 352 -24.25 27.26 -9.34
N LEU A 353 -23.05 27.38 -9.89
CA LEU A 353 -21.82 27.42 -9.10
C LEU A 353 -21.81 28.64 -8.16
N ALA A 354 -22.16 29.82 -8.66
CA ALA A 354 -22.29 31.03 -7.85
C ALA A 354 -23.36 30.89 -6.76
N LEU A 355 -24.51 30.29 -7.08
CA LEU A 355 -25.56 29.97 -6.10
C LEU A 355 -25.04 29.05 -4.98
N THR A 356 -24.20 28.06 -5.31
CA THR A 356 -23.61 27.14 -4.33
C THR A 356 -22.70 27.89 -3.35
N VAL A 357 -21.86 28.79 -3.85
CA VAL A 357 -20.98 29.63 -3.02
C VAL A 357 -21.80 30.55 -2.11
N VAL A 358 -22.79 31.26 -2.67
CA VAL A 358 -23.68 32.15 -1.91
C VAL A 358 -24.43 31.40 -0.82
N SER A 359 -24.98 30.22 -1.14
CA SER A 359 -25.74 29.40 -0.20
C SER A 359 -24.85 28.91 0.96
N LEU A 360 -23.60 28.53 0.66
CA LEU A 360 -22.61 28.13 1.66
C LEU A 360 -22.25 29.31 2.58
N LEU A 361 -21.97 30.49 2.01
CA LEU A 361 -21.67 31.71 2.77
C LEU A 361 -22.85 32.08 3.69
N CYS A 362 -24.08 32.02 3.18
CA CYS A 362 -25.28 32.28 3.98
C CYS A 362 -25.40 31.30 5.15
N SER A 363 -25.17 30.01 4.93
CA SER A 363 -25.16 28.98 5.98
C SER A 363 -24.15 29.30 7.08
N TYR A 364 -22.92 29.66 6.72
CA TYR A 364 -21.89 30.07 7.69
C TYR A 364 -22.28 31.32 8.46
N MET A 365 -22.80 32.34 7.76
CA MET A 365 -23.25 33.58 8.41
C MET A 365 -24.39 33.32 9.39
N ILE A 366 -25.36 32.47 9.07
CA ILE A 366 -26.45 32.09 9.98
C ILE A 366 -25.89 31.44 11.24
N VAL A 367 -25.02 30.44 11.11
CA VAL A 367 -24.44 29.72 12.27
C VAL A 367 -23.63 30.68 13.14
N ILE A 368 -22.75 31.50 12.56
CA ILE A 368 -21.92 32.46 13.30
C ILE A 368 -22.81 33.50 13.99
N SER A 369 -23.83 34.01 13.31
CA SER A 369 -24.78 34.97 13.89
C SER A 369 -25.54 34.40 15.08
N LEU A 370 -25.99 33.15 15.00
CA LEU A 370 -26.63 32.47 16.13
C LEU A 370 -25.68 32.27 17.31
N VAL A 371 -24.40 31.95 17.05
CA VAL A 371 -23.38 31.83 18.12
C VAL A 371 -23.09 33.19 18.76
N ILE A 372 -22.99 34.27 17.96
CA ILE A 372 -22.84 35.64 18.48
C ILE A 372 -24.05 36.02 19.32
N LEU A 373 -25.27 35.83 18.81
CA LEU A 373 -26.50 36.14 19.51
C LEU A 373 -26.59 35.42 20.86
N ARG A 374 -26.23 34.13 20.89
CA ARG A 374 -26.22 33.33 22.12
C ARG A 374 -25.20 33.84 23.14
N ARG A 375 -24.01 34.26 22.69
CA ARG A 375 -22.97 34.85 23.55
C ARG A 375 -23.37 36.24 24.08
N VAL A 376 -23.93 37.10 23.23
CA VAL A 376 -24.40 38.45 23.62
C VAL A 376 -25.56 38.38 24.61
N ARG A 377 -26.44 37.38 24.48
CA ARG A 377 -27.52 37.10 25.45
C ARG A 377 -27.04 36.44 26.75
N GLY A 378 -25.75 36.21 26.93
CA GLY A 378 -25.19 35.58 28.14
C GLY A 378 -25.55 34.10 28.31
N GLN A 379 -26.06 33.43 27.27
CA GLN A 379 -26.44 32.03 27.35
C GLN A 379 -25.21 31.12 27.23
N SER A 380 -25.12 30.12 28.10
CA SER A 380 -24.02 29.16 28.06
C SER A 380 -24.06 28.33 26.78
N LEU A 381 -22.87 28.08 26.25
CA LEU A 381 -22.67 27.15 25.14
C LEU A 381 -22.46 25.74 25.70
N PRO A 382 -22.87 24.67 25.00
CA PRO A 382 -22.63 23.29 25.42
C PRO A 382 -21.14 23.04 25.69
N SER A 383 -20.82 22.07 26.56
CA SER A 383 -19.44 21.66 26.85
C SER A 383 -18.66 21.34 25.57
N ARG A 384 -17.40 21.77 25.48
CA ARG A 384 -16.54 21.68 24.27
C ARG A 384 -15.16 21.21 24.67
N ARG A 385 -14.56 20.35 23.85
CA ARG A 385 -13.15 19.93 24.02
C ARG A 385 -12.17 21.07 23.76
N PHE A 386 -12.55 22.04 22.92
CA PHE A 386 -11.75 23.21 22.57
C PHE A 386 -12.48 24.51 22.89
N ASN A 387 -11.82 25.42 23.62
CA ASN A 387 -12.40 26.68 24.07
C ASN A 387 -11.41 27.84 23.94
N LEU A 388 -11.71 28.77 23.03
CA LEU A 388 -10.98 30.04 22.83
C LEU A 388 -11.31 31.10 23.91
N GLY A 389 -12.16 30.77 24.88
CA GLY A 389 -12.54 31.65 25.98
C GLY A 389 -13.11 32.98 25.49
N ARG A 390 -12.52 34.07 26.00
CA ARG A 390 -12.93 35.46 25.72
C ARG A 390 -12.67 35.90 24.28
N LEU A 391 -11.71 35.27 23.58
CA LEU A 391 -11.39 35.61 22.18
C LEU A 391 -12.44 35.10 21.18
N GLY A 392 -13.28 34.12 21.58
CA GLY A 392 -14.26 33.55 20.66
C GLY A 392 -15.34 34.54 20.18
N LEU A 393 -15.70 35.56 20.98
CA LEU A 393 -16.67 36.57 20.53
C LEU A 393 -16.06 37.56 19.52
N PRO A 394 -14.90 38.19 19.79
CA PRO A 394 -14.20 39.02 18.80
C PRO A 394 -13.94 38.30 17.47
N ILE A 395 -13.50 37.04 17.51
CA ILE A 395 -13.22 36.26 16.30
C ILE A 395 -14.49 36.05 15.46
N ASN A 396 -15.62 35.70 16.10
CA ASN A 396 -16.88 35.52 15.39
C ASN A 396 -17.39 36.84 14.78
N ILE A 397 -17.25 37.97 15.49
CA ILE A 397 -17.62 39.29 14.96
C ILE A 397 -16.74 39.63 13.76
N LEU A 398 -15.43 39.44 13.87
CA LEU A 398 -14.49 39.66 12.77
C LEU A 398 -14.84 38.79 11.55
N ALA A 399 -15.17 37.51 11.78
CA ALA A 399 -15.61 36.60 10.72
C ALA A 399 -16.90 37.11 10.05
N MET A 400 -17.88 37.63 10.80
CA MET A 400 -19.07 38.25 10.20
C MET A 400 -18.74 39.51 9.40
N CYS A 401 -17.90 40.39 9.94
CA CYS A 401 -17.46 41.61 9.24
C CYS A 401 -16.71 41.27 7.94
N TYR A 402 -16.00 40.15 7.91
CA TYR A 402 -15.30 39.66 6.72
C TYR A 402 -16.24 38.98 5.71
N LEU A 403 -17.16 38.12 6.18
CA LEU A 403 -18.08 37.39 5.32
C LEU A 403 -19.17 38.28 4.70
N MET A 404 -19.60 39.33 5.39
CA MET A 404 -20.65 40.24 4.93
C MET A 404 -20.34 40.88 3.56
N PRO A 405 -19.19 41.56 3.32
CA PRO A 405 -18.87 42.12 2.01
C PRO A 405 -18.69 41.04 0.94
N ILE A 406 -18.10 39.89 1.29
CA ILE A 406 -17.92 38.77 0.34
C ILE A 406 -19.28 38.24 -0.10
N PHE A 407 -20.21 38.07 0.82
CA PHE A 407 -21.57 37.63 0.52
C PHE A 407 -22.29 38.60 -0.42
N VAL A 408 -22.15 39.91 -0.20
CA VAL A 408 -22.74 40.93 -1.09
C VAL A 408 -22.10 40.89 -2.47
N PHE A 409 -20.77 40.87 -2.55
CA PHE A 409 -20.05 40.86 -3.82
C PHE A 409 -20.19 39.54 -4.58
N ALA A 410 -20.51 38.43 -3.91
CA ALA A 410 -20.79 37.15 -4.56
C ALA A 410 -22.01 37.18 -5.49
N PHE A 411 -22.91 38.17 -5.33
CA PHE A 411 -24.04 38.38 -6.23
C PHE A 411 -23.72 39.31 -7.41
N PHE A 412 -22.57 39.99 -7.39
CA PHE A 412 -22.24 40.97 -8.43
C PHE A 412 -21.69 40.26 -9.68
N PRO A 413 -21.94 40.81 -10.87
CA PRO A 413 -21.30 40.34 -12.10
C PRO A 413 -19.83 40.78 -12.13
N VAL A 414 -19.01 40.04 -12.89
CA VAL A 414 -17.57 40.33 -13.07
C VAL A 414 -17.30 41.48 -14.04
N THR A 415 -18.29 41.85 -14.88
CA THR A 415 -18.19 42.95 -15.85
C THR A 415 -19.10 44.11 -15.46
N SER A 416 -18.69 45.33 -15.80
CA SER A 416 -19.49 46.54 -15.56
C SER A 416 -20.70 46.66 -16.49
N THR A 417 -20.62 46.08 -17.68
CA THR A 417 -21.75 45.98 -18.62
C THR A 417 -22.55 44.70 -18.33
N VAL A 418 -23.82 44.86 -17.98
CA VAL A 418 -24.73 43.74 -17.63
C VAL A 418 -25.57 43.38 -18.86
N THR A 419 -25.31 42.22 -19.42
CA THR A 419 -26.15 41.55 -20.44
C THR A 419 -26.73 40.27 -19.82
N PRO A 420 -27.76 39.65 -20.42
CA PRO A 420 -28.28 38.37 -19.94
C PRO A 420 -27.21 37.27 -19.84
N GLU A 421 -26.15 37.36 -20.64
CA GLU A 421 -25.02 36.43 -20.66
C GLU A 421 -23.98 36.74 -19.57
N SER A 422 -23.79 38.01 -19.20
CA SER A 422 -22.82 38.43 -18.18
C SER A 422 -23.40 38.61 -16.77
N MET A 423 -24.73 38.59 -16.65
CA MET A 423 -25.43 38.73 -15.37
C MET A 423 -25.20 37.50 -14.48
N ASN A 424 -24.89 37.74 -13.21
CA ASN A 424 -24.87 36.68 -12.21
C ASN A 424 -26.30 36.37 -11.74
N TRP A 425 -26.91 35.35 -12.34
CA TRP A 425 -28.28 34.92 -12.04
C TRP A 425 -28.47 34.27 -10.66
N ALA A 426 -27.39 34.10 -9.88
CA ALA A 426 -27.47 33.52 -8.53
C ALA A 426 -28.41 34.31 -7.60
N ILE A 427 -28.51 35.63 -7.74
CA ILE A 427 -29.39 36.46 -6.90
C ILE A 427 -30.87 36.09 -7.07
N VAL A 428 -31.30 35.85 -8.32
CA VAL A 428 -32.69 35.51 -8.64
C VAL A 428 -33.01 34.12 -8.11
N MET A 429 -32.11 33.15 -8.36
CA MET A 429 -32.29 31.77 -7.89
C MET A 429 -32.28 31.68 -6.36
N PHE A 430 -31.32 32.34 -5.70
CA PHE A 430 -31.22 32.36 -4.25
C PHE A 430 -32.45 33.00 -3.61
N GLY A 431 -32.88 34.17 -4.11
CA GLY A 431 -34.07 34.86 -3.63
C GLY A 431 -35.35 34.03 -3.81
N GLY A 432 -35.50 33.37 -4.96
CA GLY A 432 -36.64 32.49 -5.25
C GLY A 432 -36.70 31.29 -4.30
N ILE A 433 -35.57 30.59 -4.11
CA ILE A 433 -35.49 29.42 -3.22
C ILE A 433 -35.71 29.83 -1.76
N MET A 434 -35.10 30.93 -1.32
CA MET A 434 -35.27 31.43 0.04
C MET A 434 -36.72 31.86 0.30
N GLY A 435 -37.33 32.57 -0.65
CA GLY A 435 -38.74 32.94 -0.58
C GLY A 435 -39.65 31.72 -0.48
N PHE A 436 -39.43 30.72 -1.32
CA PHE A 436 -40.16 29.46 -1.26
C PHE A 436 -39.97 28.75 0.10
N ALA A 437 -38.74 28.66 0.60
CA ALA A 437 -38.43 28.03 1.88
C ALA A 437 -39.11 28.75 3.06
N LEU A 438 -39.13 30.09 3.06
CA LEU A 438 -39.81 30.89 4.07
C LEU A 438 -41.32 30.67 4.03
N VAL A 439 -41.93 30.74 2.84
CA VAL A 439 -43.37 30.49 2.66
C VAL A 439 -43.73 29.08 3.13
N TRP A 440 -42.95 28.07 2.73
CA TRP A 440 -43.14 26.69 3.18
C TRP A 440 -43.05 26.54 4.70
N TYR A 441 -42.05 27.18 5.33
CA TYR A 441 -41.88 27.15 6.78
C TYR A 441 -43.06 27.78 7.51
N PHE A 442 -43.54 28.94 7.06
CA PHE A 442 -44.69 29.62 7.66
C PHE A 442 -46.02 28.88 7.44
N ILE A 443 -46.20 28.18 6.31
CA ILE A 443 -47.46 27.43 6.06
C ILE A 443 -47.48 26.12 6.84
N TRP A 444 -46.38 25.36 6.79
CA TRP A 444 -46.36 23.96 7.25
C TRP A 444 -45.15 23.60 8.10
N GLY A 445 -43.95 24.06 7.74
CA GLY A 445 -42.70 23.65 8.40
C GLY A 445 -42.71 23.88 9.92
N HIS A 446 -43.18 25.04 10.39
CA HIS A 446 -43.23 25.35 11.83
C HIS A 446 -44.21 24.45 12.63
N LYS A 447 -45.17 23.79 11.97
CA LYS A 447 -46.15 22.90 12.61
C LYS A 447 -45.62 21.49 12.81
N VAL A 448 -44.71 21.05 11.94
CA VAL A 448 -44.17 19.68 11.93
C VAL A 448 -42.76 19.62 12.51
N TYR A 449 -42.04 20.75 12.52
CA TYR A 449 -40.65 20.80 12.96
C TYR A 449 -40.52 20.54 14.46
N VAL A 450 -39.95 19.38 14.80
CA VAL A 450 -39.49 19.07 16.15
C VAL A 450 -37.99 19.39 16.21
N PRO A 451 -37.55 20.36 17.04
CA PRO A 451 -36.15 20.71 17.12
C PRO A 451 -35.32 19.51 17.64
N PRO A 452 -34.11 19.25 17.11
CA PRO A 452 -33.27 18.12 17.53
C PRO A 452 -33.00 18.08 19.03
N VAL A 453 -32.98 19.24 19.69
CA VAL A 453 -32.79 19.35 21.14
C VAL A 453 -33.99 18.76 21.92
N ALA A 454 -35.21 18.86 21.40
CA ALA A 454 -36.40 18.24 22.00
C ALA A 454 -36.39 16.71 21.89
N LEU A 455 -35.72 16.16 20.86
CA LEU A 455 -35.54 14.71 20.70
C LEU A 455 -34.46 14.15 21.66
N VAL A 456 -33.45 14.95 22.00
CA VAL A 456 -32.33 14.55 22.88
C VAL A 456 -32.63 14.80 24.37
N LYS A 457 -33.42 15.85 24.70
CA LYS A 457 -33.79 16.22 26.08
C LYS A 457 -35.20 15.82 26.49
N ARG A 458 -35.80 14.81 25.85
CA ARG A 458 -37.20 14.40 26.07
C ARG A 458 -37.53 14.10 27.56
N GLN A 459 -36.53 13.69 28.35
CA GLN A 459 -36.66 13.42 29.79
C GLN A 459 -36.77 14.68 30.68
N GLU A 460 -36.39 15.88 30.23
CA GLU A 460 -36.45 17.12 31.03
C GLU A 460 -37.74 17.92 30.85
N TYR A 461 -38.63 17.51 29.93
CA TYR A 461 -39.86 18.23 29.57
C TYR A 461 -41.15 17.45 29.86
N GLU A 462 -41.04 16.23 30.43
CA GLU A 462 -42.19 15.39 30.81
C GLU A 462 -42.53 15.43 32.32
N ASP A 463 -41.94 16.34 33.11
CA ASP A 463 -42.30 16.60 34.51
C ASP A 463 -43.16 17.87 34.69
#